data_AF-A0A524N0N2-F1
#
_entry.id   AF-A0A524N0N2-F1
#
_cell.length_a   1.000
_cell.length_b   1.000
_cell.length_c   1.000
_cell.angle_alpha   90.00
_cell.angle_beta   90.00
_cell.angle_gamma   90.00
#
_symmetry.space_group_name_H-M   'P 1'
#
loop_
_entity.id
_entity.type
_entity.pdbx_description
1 polymer ?
#
loop_
_entity_poly.entity_id
_entity_poly.type
_entity_poly.pdbx_seq_one_letter_code
_entity_poly.pdbx_strand_id
1 'polypeptide(L)'
;MALLNQAVGDKKLALTIDTSSEGLAMVLKDYQEVALQYLWRLDGDGASSRDVWMQVNEDLEGKRTISRASIINFLNSMVDEGVLNYTETTGKGGHRRIYSAKYNEAEFKEYVAKVVLNNLLRDFPEETRKALQAVK
;
A
#
# COMPACT_ATOMS: atom_id res chain seq x y z
N MET A 1 -32.80 9.01 20.34
CA MET A 1 -31.96 9.82 19.42
C MET A 1 -31.00 8.88 18.72
N ALA A 2 -31.44 8.29 17.61
CA ALA A 2 -30.60 7.43 16.77
C ALA A 2 -30.14 8.25 15.58
N LEU A 3 -28.83 8.39 15.37
CA LEU A 3 -28.24 8.72 14.07
C LEU A 3 -26.88 8.02 13.92
N LEU A 4 -26.95 6.94 13.16
CA LEU A 4 -26.01 6.47 12.13
C LEU A 4 -24.59 6.05 12.57
N ASN A 5 -24.47 4.75 12.87
CA ASN A 5 -23.39 3.94 12.32
C ASN A 5 -23.34 4.21 10.80
N GLN A 6 -22.38 5.01 10.35
CA GLN A 6 -21.97 4.93 8.96
C GLN A 6 -21.24 3.61 8.82
N ALA A 7 -21.87 2.67 8.13
CA ALA A 7 -21.17 1.56 7.52
C ALA A 7 -20.06 2.16 6.65
N VAL A 8 -18.83 2.15 7.16
CA VAL A 8 -17.65 2.23 6.32
C VAL A 8 -17.71 0.95 5.53
N GLY A 9 -18.32 1.02 4.34
CA GLY A 9 -18.28 -0.10 3.42
C GLY A 9 -16.82 -0.47 3.25
N ASP A 10 -16.49 -1.73 3.47
CA ASP A 10 -15.21 -2.35 3.19
C ASP A 10 -14.88 -2.09 1.71
N LYS A 11 -14.36 -0.90 1.41
CA LYS A 11 -13.89 -0.55 0.08
C LYS A 11 -12.50 -1.14 -0.03
N LYS A 12 -12.46 -2.47 -0.07
CA LYS A 12 -11.26 -3.24 -0.38
C LYS A 12 -10.77 -2.70 -1.71
N LEU A 13 -9.60 -2.08 -1.72
CA LEU A 13 -9.03 -1.53 -2.92
C LEU A 13 -8.80 -2.69 -3.89
N ALA A 14 -9.18 -2.49 -5.16
CA ALA A 14 -8.89 -3.47 -6.19
C ALA A 14 -7.37 -3.49 -6.43
N LEU A 15 -6.69 -4.48 -5.86
CA LEU A 15 -5.33 -4.81 -6.26
C LEU A 15 -5.36 -5.12 -7.76
N THR A 16 -4.80 -4.21 -8.55
CA THR A 16 -4.64 -4.42 -9.99
C THR A 16 -3.31 -5.11 -10.22
N ILE A 17 -3.31 -6.23 -10.93
CA ILE A 17 -2.10 -6.97 -11.26
C ILE A 17 -1.84 -6.77 -12.74
N ASP A 18 -0.72 -6.13 -13.07
CA ASP A 18 -0.19 -6.08 -14.42
C ASP A 18 0.78 -7.25 -14.63
N THR A 19 0.35 -8.26 -15.38
CA THR A 19 1.15 -9.45 -15.68
C THR A 19 2.21 -9.23 -16.77
N SER A 20 2.26 -8.03 -17.37
CA SER A 20 3.31 -7.64 -18.31
C SER A 20 4.50 -6.91 -17.66
N SER A 21 4.32 -6.47 -16.41
CA SER A 21 5.35 -5.83 -15.60
C SER A 21 6.08 -6.85 -14.71
N GLU A 22 7.21 -6.44 -14.12
CA GLU A 22 8.03 -7.29 -13.25
C GLU A 22 8.12 -6.73 -11.83
N GLY A 23 8.32 -7.60 -10.84
CA GLY A 23 8.57 -7.21 -9.46
C GLY A 23 7.43 -6.39 -8.84
N LEU A 24 7.77 -5.32 -8.13
CA LEU A 24 6.79 -4.45 -7.47
C LEU A 24 5.92 -3.66 -8.46
N ALA A 25 6.44 -3.40 -9.67
CA ALA A 25 5.71 -2.71 -10.73
C ALA A 25 4.46 -3.46 -11.21
N MET A 26 4.37 -4.77 -10.93
CA MET A 26 3.14 -5.55 -11.19
C MET A 26 1.94 -5.01 -10.42
N VAL A 27 2.15 -4.39 -9.25
CA VAL A 27 1.07 -4.02 -8.32
C VAL A 27 1.18 -2.60 -7.77
N LEU A 28 2.30 -1.91 -8.04
CA LEU A 28 2.55 -0.54 -7.61
C LEU A 28 2.94 0.32 -8.81
N LYS A 29 2.46 1.57 -8.81
CA LYS A 29 3.02 2.62 -9.65
C LYS A 29 4.40 3.02 -9.11
N ASP A 30 5.23 3.56 -9.99
CA ASP A 30 6.56 4.10 -9.68
C ASP A 30 6.64 4.86 -8.34
N TYR A 31 5.77 5.85 -8.13
CA TYR A 31 5.78 6.66 -6.92
C TYR A 31 5.29 5.94 -5.66
N GLN A 32 4.47 4.89 -5.82
CA GLN A 32 3.97 4.08 -4.72
C GLN A 32 5.06 3.15 -4.21
N GLU A 33 5.81 2.55 -5.13
CA GLU A 33 7.01 1.76 -4.81
C GLU A 33 8.05 2.61 -4.08
N VAL A 34 8.41 3.79 -4.61
CA VAL A 34 9.35 4.70 -3.96
C VAL A 34 8.87 5.14 -2.57
N ALA A 35 7.57 5.39 -2.41
CA ALA A 35 7.01 5.74 -1.10
C ALA A 35 7.16 4.61 -0.08
N LEU A 36 6.92 3.34 -0.47
CA LEU A 36 7.11 2.20 0.42
C LEU A 36 8.59 1.95 0.70
N GLN A 37 9.46 2.05 -0.31
CA GLN A 37 10.90 1.93 -0.13
C GLN A 37 11.42 2.95 0.88
N TYR A 38 10.96 4.20 0.82
CA TYR A 38 11.30 5.20 1.83
C TYR A 38 10.85 4.76 3.23
N LEU A 39 9.60 4.32 3.39
CA LEU A 39 9.10 3.87 4.70
C LEU A 39 9.84 2.63 5.23
N TRP A 40 10.26 1.71 4.36
CA TRP A 40 11.09 0.56 4.73
C TRP A 40 12.48 0.97 5.23
N ARG A 41 13.07 2.05 4.67
CA ARG A 41 14.36 2.60 5.14
C ARG A 41 14.29 3.21 6.54
N LEU A 42 13.11 3.56 7.03
CA LEU A 42 12.92 4.20 8.33
C LEU A 42 12.81 3.21 9.51
N ASP A 43 12.86 1.90 9.25
CA ASP A 43 12.90 0.83 10.26
C ASP A 43 11.87 0.99 11.40
N GLY A 44 10.65 1.42 11.06
CA GLY A 44 9.53 1.56 11.99
C GLY A 44 9.25 2.96 12.54
N ASP A 45 10.19 3.91 12.44
CA ASP A 45 10.00 5.29 12.95
C ASP A 45 8.84 6.02 12.24
N GLY A 46 8.61 5.66 10.98
CA GLY A 46 7.55 6.21 10.15
C GLY A 46 7.76 7.67 9.73
N ALA A 47 6.85 8.18 8.90
CA ALA A 47 6.96 9.52 8.33
C ALA A 47 5.59 10.17 8.14
N SER A 48 5.55 11.51 8.17
CA SER A 48 4.33 12.23 7.81
C SER A 48 4.09 12.18 6.30
N SER A 49 2.84 12.40 5.85
CA SER A 49 2.54 12.50 4.42
C SER A 49 3.30 13.61 3.69
N ARG A 50 3.78 14.63 4.42
CA ARG A 50 4.66 15.66 3.86
C ARG A 50 6.05 15.09 3.61
N ASP A 51 6.61 14.39 4.58
CA ASP A 51 7.98 13.86 4.49
C ASP A 51 8.08 12.79 3.40
N VAL A 52 7.08 11.89 3.33
CA VAL A 52 6.98 10.91 2.24
C VAL A 52 6.88 11.62 0.89
N TRP A 53 6.06 12.66 0.78
CA TRP A 53 5.92 13.41 -0.48
C TRP A 53 7.20 14.13 -0.89
N MET A 54 7.95 14.70 0.06
CA MET A 54 9.25 15.34 -0.23
C MET A 54 10.24 14.29 -0.74
N GLN A 55 10.41 13.19 0.00
CA GLN A 55 11.36 12.14 -0.38
C GLN A 55 11.00 11.52 -1.73
N VAL A 56 9.72 11.23 -1.99
CA VAL A 56 9.31 10.65 -3.28
C VAL A 56 9.63 11.57 -4.46
N ASN A 57 9.48 12.89 -4.29
CA ASN A 57 9.82 13.82 -5.38
C ASN A 57 11.32 14.03 -5.54
N GLU A 58 12.09 13.90 -4.46
CA GLU A 58 13.55 13.87 -4.53
C GLU A 58 14.03 12.61 -5.27
N ASP A 59 13.56 11.43 -4.87
CA ASP A 59 13.93 10.14 -5.47
C ASP A 59 13.44 10.00 -6.94
N LEU A 60 12.44 10.79 -7.35
CA LEU A 60 11.92 10.85 -8.72
C LEU A 60 12.37 12.08 -9.52
N GLU A 61 13.33 12.86 -8.99
CA GLU A 61 13.81 14.07 -9.67
C GLU A 61 14.27 13.76 -11.11
N GLY A 62 13.90 14.63 -12.04
CA GLY A 62 14.18 14.45 -13.48
C GLY A 62 13.31 13.43 -14.21
N LYS A 63 12.49 12.63 -13.50
CA LYS A 63 11.53 11.70 -14.12
C LYS A 63 10.11 12.28 -14.12
N ARG A 64 9.63 12.70 -12.95
CA ARG A 64 8.29 13.30 -12.78
C ARG A 64 8.12 13.92 -11.40
N THR A 65 7.07 14.72 -11.26
CA THR A 65 6.59 15.22 -9.96
C THR A 65 5.25 14.59 -9.61
N ILE A 66 5.06 14.29 -8.33
CA ILE A 66 3.85 13.69 -7.76
C ILE A 66 3.18 14.68 -6.83
N SER A 67 1.85 14.77 -6.93
CA SER A 67 1.08 15.62 -6.03
C SER A 67 1.06 15.06 -4.61
N ARG A 68 1.02 15.95 -3.61
CA ARG A 68 0.87 15.53 -2.20
C ARG A 68 -0.44 14.77 -1.96
N ALA A 69 -1.51 15.11 -2.69
CA ALA A 69 -2.78 14.41 -2.61
C ALA A 69 -2.67 12.94 -3.06
N SER A 70 -1.89 12.67 -4.12
CA SER A 70 -1.63 11.30 -4.59
C SER A 70 -0.91 10.46 -3.53
N ILE A 71 0.06 11.05 -2.82
CA ILE A 71 0.75 10.40 -1.69
C ILE A 71 -0.20 10.14 -0.53
N ILE A 72 -1.00 11.13 -0.13
CA ILE A 72 -1.97 10.97 0.97
C ILE A 72 -2.97 9.85 0.67
N ASN A 73 -3.54 9.84 -0.54
CA ASN A 73 -4.49 8.81 -0.95
C ASN A 73 -3.86 7.41 -0.93
N PHE A 74 -2.63 7.30 -1.43
CA PHE A 74 -1.89 6.05 -1.39
C PHE A 74 -1.61 5.58 0.04
N LEU A 75 -1.07 6.44 0.90
CA LEU A 75 -0.75 6.10 2.29
C LEU A 75 -2.00 5.67 3.08
N ASN A 76 -3.12 6.38 2.91
CA ASN A 76 -4.38 5.99 3.54
C ASN A 76 -4.87 4.64 3.00
N SER A 77 -4.80 4.40 1.68
CA SER A 77 -5.19 3.09 1.13
C SER A 77 -4.35 1.94 1.69
N MET A 78 -3.05 2.15 1.92
CA MET A 78 -2.19 1.12 2.51
C MET A 78 -2.46 0.91 4.00
N VAL A 79 -2.95 1.93 4.72
CA VAL A 79 -3.48 1.77 6.08
C VAL A 79 -4.75 0.93 6.05
N ASP A 80 -5.69 1.24 5.15
CA ASP A 80 -6.97 0.53 5.04
C ASP A 80 -6.76 -0.95 4.65
N GLU A 81 -5.76 -1.26 3.82
CA GLU A 81 -5.36 -2.63 3.47
C GLU A 81 -4.54 -3.34 4.56
N GLY A 82 -4.18 -2.64 5.63
CA GLY A 82 -3.39 -3.17 6.74
C GLY A 82 -1.91 -3.43 6.40
N VAL A 83 -1.37 -2.74 5.40
CA VAL A 83 0.04 -2.76 4.97
C VAL A 83 0.87 -1.72 5.73
N LEU A 84 0.27 -0.58 6.07
CA LEU A 84 0.89 0.45 6.90
C LEU A 84 0.13 0.58 8.22
N ASN A 85 0.87 0.98 9.26
CA ASN A 85 0.29 1.49 10.49
C ASN A 85 0.25 3.02 10.44
N TYR A 86 -0.53 3.63 11.33
CA TYR A 86 -0.39 5.06 11.61
C TYR A 86 -0.51 5.36 13.10
N THR A 87 0.16 6.43 13.52
CA THR A 87 -0.09 7.10 14.79
C THR A 87 -0.57 8.53 14.52
N GLU A 88 -1.42 9.03 15.40
CA GLU A 88 -1.84 10.43 15.36
C GLU A 88 -0.99 11.26 16.30
N THR A 89 -0.53 12.41 15.82
CA THR A 89 0.21 13.39 16.61
C THR A 89 -0.31 14.78 16.31
N THR A 90 -0.19 15.68 17.28
CA THR A 90 -0.62 17.08 17.17
C THR A 90 0.60 17.99 17.08
N GLY A 91 0.58 18.96 16.17
CA GLY A 91 1.65 19.94 16.04
C GLY A 91 1.14 21.30 15.56
N LYS A 92 2.08 22.21 15.22
CA LYS A 92 1.76 23.47 14.56
C LYS A 92 1.13 23.15 13.19
N GLY A 93 -0.20 23.27 13.10
CA GLY A 93 -0.98 22.87 11.91
C GLY A 93 -2.08 21.84 12.16
N GLY A 94 -2.27 21.38 13.40
CA GLY A 94 -3.35 20.46 13.77
C GLY A 94 -2.91 19.00 13.85
N HIS A 95 -3.87 18.08 13.68
CA HIS A 95 -3.62 16.64 13.69
C HIS A 95 -2.88 16.22 12.43
N ARG A 96 -1.83 15.40 12.60
CA ARG A 96 -1.11 14.76 11.50
C ARG A 96 -0.91 13.28 11.81
N ARG A 97 -0.94 12.47 10.75
CA ARG A 97 -0.61 11.04 10.81
C ARG A 97 0.89 10.84 10.54
N ILE A 98 1.50 9.96 11.31
CA ILE A 98 2.81 9.38 11.04
C ILE A 98 2.57 7.96 10.58
N TYR A 99 2.95 7.65 9.34
CA TYR A 99 2.74 6.34 8.71
C TYR A 99 4.01 5.51 8.87
N SER A 100 3.89 4.28 9.33
CA SER A 100 5.02 3.35 9.48
C SER A 100 4.76 2.03 8.76
N ALA A 101 5.83 1.42 8.25
CA ALA A 101 5.75 0.14 7.58
C ALA A 101 5.38 -0.97 8.58
N LYS A 102 4.38 -1.78 8.25
CA LYS A 102 4.08 -3.01 9.00
C LYS A 102 4.88 -4.21 8.46
N TYR A 103 5.17 -4.17 7.16
CA TYR A 103 5.92 -5.17 6.43
C TYR A 103 7.18 -4.53 5.88
N ASN A 104 8.30 -5.26 5.87
CA ASN A 104 9.43 -4.95 4.98
C ASN A 104 9.11 -5.35 3.53
N GLU A 105 10.04 -5.13 2.60
CA GLU A 105 9.82 -5.43 1.18
C GLU A 105 9.50 -6.90 0.92
N ALA A 106 10.22 -7.83 1.54
CA ALA A 106 10.02 -9.27 1.34
C ALA A 106 8.66 -9.71 1.89
N GLU A 107 8.31 -9.25 3.08
CA GLU A 107 7.02 -9.53 3.72
C GLU A 107 5.86 -8.91 2.93
N PHE A 108 6.05 -7.73 2.33
CA PHE A 108 5.04 -7.11 1.47
C PHE A 108 4.81 -7.94 0.20
N LYS A 109 5.87 -8.43 -0.44
CA LYS A 109 5.75 -9.33 -1.61
C LYS A 109 5.00 -10.60 -1.25
N GLU A 110 5.29 -11.18 -0.08
CA GLU A 110 4.57 -12.35 0.42
C GLU A 110 3.09 -12.03 0.72
N TYR A 111 2.80 -10.87 1.32
CA TYR A 111 1.45 -10.40 1.54
C TYR A 111 0.66 -10.29 0.22
N VAL A 112 1.25 -9.66 -0.81
CA VAL A 112 0.65 -9.55 -2.14
C VAL A 112 0.34 -10.94 -2.69
N ALA A 113 1.32 -11.86 -2.68
CA ALA A 113 1.11 -13.23 -3.17
C ALA A 113 -0.04 -13.93 -2.44
N LYS A 114 -0.10 -13.81 -1.10
CA LYS A 114 -1.19 -14.38 -0.29
C LYS A 114 -2.54 -13.78 -0.66
N VAL A 115 -2.64 -12.46 -0.84
CA VAL A 115 -3.90 -11.80 -1.22
C VAL A 115 -4.40 -12.33 -2.56
N VAL A 116 -3.52 -12.41 -3.56
CA VAL A 116 -3.86 -12.92 -4.89
C VAL A 116 -4.30 -14.37 -4.83
N LEU A 117 -3.48 -15.24 -4.23
CA LEU A 117 -3.78 -16.67 -4.13
C LEU A 117 -5.07 -16.94 -3.34
N ASN A 118 -5.31 -16.20 -2.25
CA ASN A 118 -6.54 -16.35 -1.48
C ASN A 118 -7.77 -15.93 -2.28
N ASN A 119 -7.70 -14.85 -3.06
CA ASN A 119 -8.80 -14.44 -3.93
C ASN A 119 -9.04 -15.49 -5.03
N LEU A 120 -7.98 -16.00 -5.66
CA LEU A 120 -8.08 -17.07 -6.66
C LEU A 120 -8.67 -18.36 -6.07
N LEU A 121 -8.23 -18.78 -4.88
CA LEU A 121 -8.77 -19.95 -4.18
C LEU A 121 -10.22 -19.75 -3.73
N ARG A 122 -10.65 -18.52 -3.45
CA ARG A 122 -12.04 -18.19 -3.11
C ARG A 122 -12.95 -18.23 -4.33
N ASP A 123 -12.53 -17.59 -5.43
CA ASP A 123 -13.40 -17.32 -6.58
C ASP A 123 -13.27 -18.37 -7.70
N PHE A 124 -12.11 -19.05 -7.80
CA PHE A 124 -11.81 -20.11 -8.77
C PHE A 124 -11.10 -21.31 -8.07
N PRO A 125 -11.72 -21.94 -7.06
CA PRO A 125 -11.05 -22.90 -6.17
C PRO A 125 -10.43 -24.10 -6.91
N GLU A 126 -11.19 -24.76 -7.79
CA GLU A 126 -10.73 -25.99 -8.43
C GLU A 126 -9.69 -25.71 -9.51
N GLU A 127 -9.90 -24.68 -10.33
CA GLU A 127 -8.96 -24.22 -11.36
C GLU A 127 -7.64 -23.78 -10.73
N THR A 128 -7.70 -23.03 -9.62
CA THR A 128 -6.50 -22.57 -8.91
C THR A 128 -5.73 -23.74 -8.32
N ARG A 129 -6.39 -24.70 -7.67
CA ARG A 129 -5.71 -25.90 -7.14
C ARG A 129 -5.07 -26.74 -8.24
N LYS A 130 -5.77 -26.93 -9.36
CA LYS A 130 -5.23 -27.64 -10.53
C LYS A 130 -4.01 -26.91 -11.11
N ALA A 131 -4.07 -25.58 -11.23
CA ALA A 131 -2.95 -24.77 -11.72
C ALA A 131 -1.74 -24.86 -10.78
N LEU A 132 -1.94 -24.76 -9.46
CA LEU A 132 -0.88 -24.90 -8.46
C LEU A 132 -0.18 -26.27 -8.49
N GLN A 133 -0.88 -27.34 -8.90
CA GLN A 133 -0.27 -28.66 -9.10
C GLN A 133 0.56 -28.75 -10.38
N ALA A 134 0.26 -27.91 -11.38
CA ALA A 134 0.89 -27.93 -12.69
C ALA A 134 2.12 -26.98 -12.77
N VAL A 135 2.12 -25.91 -11.98
CA VAL A 135 3.23 -24.94 -11.91
C VAL A 135 4.22 -25.41 -10.84
N LYS A 136 5.47 -25.67 -11.25
CA LYS A 136 6.60 -25.95 -10.35
C LYS A 136 7.54 -24.75 -10.29
#